data_AF-A0A942BLJ7-F1
#
_entry.id   AF-A0A942BLJ7-F1
#
_cell.length_a   1.000
_cell.length_b   1.000
_cell.length_c   1.000
_cell.angle_alpha   90.00
_cell.angle_beta   90.00
_cell.angle_gamma   90.00
#
_symmetry.space_group_name_H-M   'P 1'
#
loop_
_entity.id
_entity.type
_entity.pdbx_description
1 polymer ?
#
loop_
_entity_poly.entity_id
_entity_poly.type
_entity_poly.pdbx_seq_one_letter_code
_entity_poly.pdbx_strand_id
1 'polypeptide(L)'
;MILTVPFEEFAETVRRNCGTSDVYVSSSGRYAVASASGKGVVVATRVKGTVALAREKLAEQGLAVFHGTWLAQGPETMSTEPLSFAGVAYRSADERPGLWLDVYEGSIAEIDVLRRMYDEFCETGDLSEDLSFDEFIRRANANVVILTPDDIQRHIMNKRR
;
A
#
# COMPACT_ATOMS: atom_id res chain seq x y z
N MET A 1 8.82 0.52 -21.38
CA MET A 1 7.83 -0.59 -21.50
C MET A 1 8.22 -1.66 -20.49
N ILE A 2 7.25 -2.25 -19.78
CA ILE A 2 7.48 -3.33 -18.80
C ILE A 2 6.90 -4.64 -19.35
N LEU A 3 7.68 -5.72 -19.28
CA LEU A 3 7.27 -7.09 -19.55
C LEU A 3 7.24 -7.88 -18.23
N THR A 4 6.05 -8.31 -17.79
CA THR A 4 5.90 -9.15 -16.59
C THR A 4 5.81 -10.62 -17.00
N VAL A 5 6.65 -11.47 -16.40
CA VAL A 5 6.73 -12.90 -16.72
C VAL A 5 6.64 -13.79 -15.48
N PRO A 6 6.26 -15.08 -15.64
CA PRO A 6 6.43 -16.08 -14.59
C PRO A 6 7.87 -16.16 -14.09
N PHE A 7 8.07 -16.59 -12.84
CA PHE A 7 9.40 -16.63 -12.22
C PHE A 7 10.34 -17.60 -12.95
N GLU A 8 9.77 -18.70 -13.44
CA GLU A 8 10.46 -19.78 -14.14
C GLU A 8 11.08 -19.30 -15.46
N GLU A 9 10.47 -18.32 -16.12
CA GLU A 9 10.91 -17.75 -17.40
C GLU A 9 11.78 -16.49 -17.22
N PHE A 10 11.93 -16.01 -15.99
CA PHE A 10 12.49 -14.68 -15.71
C PHE A 10 13.95 -14.56 -16.14
N ALA A 11 14.85 -15.45 -15.69
CA ALA A 11 16.27 -15.32 -16.03
C ALA A 11 16.56 -15.43 -17.53
N GLU A 12 15.85 -16.31 -18.24
CA GLU A 12 15.96 -16.40 -19.71
C GLU A 12 15.45 -15.12 -20.37
N THR A 13 14.30 -14.60 -19.92
CA THR A 13 13.71 -13.38 -20.46
C THR A 13 14.60 -12.16 -20.23
N VAL A 14 15.25 -12.05 -19.07
CA VAL A 14 16.22 -10.99 -18.75
C VAL A 14 17.43 -11.07 -19.68
N ARG A 15 18.02 -12.27 -19.87
CA ARG A 15 19.14 -12.46 -20.79
C ARG A 15 18.79 -12.10 -22.22
N ARG A 16 17.62 -12.53 -22.70
CA ARG A 16 17.13 -12.29 -24.06
C ARG A 16 16.84 -10.81 -24.33
N ASN A 17 16.09 -10.16 -23.44
CA ASN A 17 15.52 -8.84 -23.70
C ASN A 17 16.37 -7.69 -23.13
N CYS A 18 16.97 -7.87 -21.95
CA CYS A 18 17.77 -6.83 -21.31
C CYS A 18 19.26 -6.95 -21.65
N GLY A 19 19.75 -8.17 -21.91
CA GLY A 19 21.18 -8.42 -22.17
C GLY A 19 22.07 -8.19 -20.95
N THR A 20 21.53 -8.37 -19.74
CA THR A 20 22.24 -8.25 -18.46
C THR A 20 22.01 -9.50 -17.60
N SER A 21 22.87 -9.70 -16.60
CA SER A 21 22.68 -10.65 -15.50
C SER A 21 22.22 -9.96 -14.21
N ASP A 22 22.20 -8.63 -14.19
CA ASP A 22 21.96 -7.85 -12.98
C ASP A 22 20.48 -7.67 -12.74
N VAL A 23 20.04 -8.06 -11.55
CA VAL A 23 18.64 -8.03 -11.12
C VAL A 23 18.53 -7.35 -9.77
N TYR A 24 17.52 -6.50 -9.64
CA TYR A 24 17.20 -5.78 -8.42
C TYR A 24 15.94 -6.35 -7.81
N VAL A 25 16.00 -6.64 -6.51
CA VAL A 25 14.90 -7.24 -5.75
C VAL A 25 14.49 -6.32 -4.60
N SER A 26 13.18 -6.09 -4.48
CA SER A 26 12.55 -5.35 -3.39
C SER A 26 11.38 -6.14 -2.78
N SER A 27 10.97 -5.77 -1.58
CA SER A 27 9.76 -6.30 -0.95
C SER A 27 8.52 -5.58 -1.48
N SER A 28 7.43 -6.34 -1.66
CA SER A 28 6.10 -5.83 -1.97
C SER A 28 5.06 -6.65 -1.21
N GLY A 29 4.76 -6.22 0.02
CA GLY A 29 3.85 -6.93 0.93
C GLY A 29 4.33 -8.36 1.22
N ARG A 30 3.56 -9.36 0.76
CA ARG A 30 3.86 -10.80 0.94
C ARG A 30 4.72 -11.42 -0.18
N TYR A 31 5.18 -10.59 -1.10
CA TYR A 31 5.95 -10.99 -2.26
C TYR A 31 7.28 -10.25 -2.29
N ALA A 32 8.24 -10.83 -2.98
CA ALA A 32 9.39 -10.11 -3.50
C ALA A 32 9.12 -9.79 -4.98
N VAL A 33 9.53 -8.60 -5.41
CA VAL A 33 9.51 -8.19 -6.81
C VAL A 33 10.94 -8.19 -7.30
N ALA A 34 11.21 -8.93 -8.37
CA ALA A 34 12.50 -8.94 -9.04
C ALA A 34 12.37 -8.24 -10.39
N SER A 35 13.33 -7.39 -10.71
CA SER A 35 13.31 -6.61 -11.95
C SER A 35 14.70 -6.43 -12.54
N ALA A 36 14.78 -6.40 -13.86
CA ALA A 36 15.97 -6.06 -14.62
C ALA A 36 15.61 -5.03 -15.69
N SER A 37 16.58 -4.20 -16.08
CA SER A 37 16.41 -3.22 -17.14
C SER A 37 17.59 -3.30 -18.11
N GLY A 38 17.29 -3.18 -19.39
CA GLY A 38 18.29 -3.14 -20.46
C GLY A 38 17.64 -2.99 -21.81
N LYS A 39 18.34 -2.40 -22.78
CA LYS A 39 17.87 -2.20 -24.17
C LYS A 39 16.47 -1.53 -24.27
N GLY A 40 16.14 -0.65 -23.32
CA GLY A 40 14.85 0.07 -23.29
C GLY A 40 13.64 -0.74 -22.79
N VAL A 41 13.87 -1.95 -22.27
CA VAL A 41 12.83 -2.83 -21.71
C VAL A 41 13.13 -3.10 -20.24
N VAL A 42 12.08 -3.09 -19.42
CA VAL A 42 12.12 -3.59 -18.04
C VAL A 42 11.43 -4.95 -18.01
N VAL A 43 12.08 -5.97 -17.47
CA VAL A 43 11.49 -7.29 -17.23
C VAL A 43 11.27 -7.43 -15.73
N ALA A 44 10.07 -7.86 -15.34
CA ALA A 44 9.70 -8.01 -13.94
C ALA A 44 9.03 -9.36 -13.65
N THR A 45 9.19 -9.85 -12.43
CA THR A 45 8.45 -11.01 -11.92
C THR A 45 8.13 -10.85 -10.44
N ARG A 46 7.13 -11.59 -9.96
CA ARG A 46 6.75 -11.66 -8.55
C ARG A 46 7.08 -13.03 -7.99
N VAL A 47 7.79 -13.05 -6.88
CA VAL A 47 8.16 -14.27 -6.16
C VAL A 47 7.40 -14.29 -4.85
N LYS A 48 6.66 -15.37 -4.59
CA LYS A 48 6.00 -15.54 -3.29
C LYS A 48 7.08 -15.76 -2.21
N GLY A 49 7.00 -14.98 -1.14
CA GLY A 49 7.94 -15.07 -0.01
C GLY A 49 8.79 -13.83 0.17
N THR A 50 9.95 -14.00 0.79
CA THR A 50 10.84 -12.91 1.22
C THR A 50 11.86 -12.55 0.13
N VAL A 51 12.45 -11.36 0.25
CA VAL A 51 13.60 -10.93 -0.59
C VAL A 51 14.76 -11.93 -0.50
N ALA A 52 15.02 -12.49 0.68
CA ALA A 52 16.06 -13.49 0.88
C ALA A 52 15.83 -14.76 0.03
N LEU A 53 14.59 -15.28 0.05
CA LEU A 53 14.22 -16.45 -0.76
C LEU A 53 14.31 -16.15 -2.26
N ALA A 54 13.84 -14.97 -2.68
CA ALA A 54 13.94 -14.56 -4.08
C ALA A 54 15.42 -14.43 -4.51
N ARG A 55 16.27 -13.88 -3.64
CA ARG A 55 17.71 -13.72 -3.89
C ARG A 55 18.41 -15.04 -4.09
N GLU A 56 18.14 -16.02 -3.22
CA GLU A 56 18.66 -17.38 -3.32
C GLU A 56 18.28 -18.02 -4.65
N LYS A 57 16.98 -18.07 -4.97
CA LYS A 57 16.47 -18.70 -6.20
C LYS A 57 16.95 -18.02 -7.48
N LEU A 58 17.13 -16.70 -7.48
CA LEU A 58 17.63 -15.97 -8.64
C LEU A 58 19.15 -16.17 -8.82
N ALA A 59 19.90 -16.26 -7.72
CA ALA A 59 21.33 -16.57 -7.76
C ALA A 59 21.57 -17.98 -8.31
N GLU A 60 20.73 -18.96 -7.95
CA GLU A 60 20.75 -20.32 -8.53
C GLU A 60 20.56 -20.33 -10.06
N GLN A 61 19.88 -19.32 -10.62
CA GLN A 61 19.69 -19.15 -12.08
C GLN A 61 20.84 -18.40 -12.76
N GLY A 62 21.91 -18.09 -12.02
CA GLY A 62 23.10 -17.40 -12.52
C GLY A 62 22.93 -15.88 -12.67
N LEU A 63 22.00 -15.28 -11.94
CA LEU A 63 21.80 -13.83 -11.93
C LEU A 63 22.56 -13.18 -10.77
N ALA A 64 23.08 -11.97 -10.99
CA ALA A 64 23.66 -11.15 -9.95
C ALA A 64 22.54 -10.33 -9.28
N VAL A 65 22.31 -10.57 -7.98
CA VAL A 65 21.14 -10.02 -7.28
C VAL A 65 21.51 -8.90 -6.31
N PHE A 66 20.94 -7.73 -6.58
CA PHE A 66 21.08 -6.49 -5.83
C PHE A 66 19.76 -6.10 -5.15
N HIS A 67 19.84 -5.19 -4.18
CA HIS A 67 18.66 -4.60 -3.55
C HIS A 67 18.21 -3.36 -4.31
N GLY A 68 16.92 -3.26 -4.61
CA GLY A 68 16.32 -2.10 -5.27
C GLY A 68 15.15 -2.47 -6.18
N THR A 69 14.60 -1.49 -6.89
CA THR A 69 13.53 -1.71 -7.88
C THR A 69 13.69 -0.74 -9.05
N TRP A 70 13.38 -1.18 -10.26
CA TRP A 70 13.27 -0.31 -11.43
C TRP A 70 11.88 0.33 -11.48
N LEU A 71 11.82 1.66 -11.51
CA LEU A 71 10.57 2.42 -11.69
C LEU A 71 10.46 2.86 -13.15
N ALA A 72 9.32 2.60 -13.79
CA ALA A 72 9.12 2.89 -15.21
C ALA A 72 8.62 4.31 -15.50
N GLN A 73 8.09 5.00 -14.50
CA GLN A 73 7.86 6.44 -14.50
C GLN A 73 8.73 7.04 -13.40
N GLY A 74 8.98 8.36 -13.42
CA GLY A 74 9.87 9.04 -12.47
C GLY A 74 9.47 8.79 -11.00
N PRO A 75 10.09 9.47 -10.02
CA PRO A 75 9.62 9.41 -8.64
C PRO A 75 8.26 10.11 -8.52
N GLU A 76 7.22 9.59 -9.17
CA GLU A 76 5.83 9.83 -8.82
C GLU A 76 5.65 9.12 -7.49
N THR A 77 5.99 9.87 -6.42
CA THR A 77 5.48 9.71 -5.07
C THR A 77 5.18 8.25 -4.73
N MET A 78 6.24 7.42 -4.68
CA MET A 78 6.22 6.37 -3.69
C MET A 78 6.17 7.12 -2.37
N SER A 79 4.96 7.36 -1.85
CA SER A 79 4.82 7.75 -0.47
C SER A 79 5.47 6.62 0.32
N THR A 80 6.70 6.87 0.75
CA THR A 80 7.42 6.01 1.69
C THR A 80 6.82 6.15 3.07
N GLU A 81 5.89 7.09 3.24
CA GLU A 81 5.16 7.24 4.47
C GLU A 81 4.22 6.05 4.65
N PRO A 82 4.35 5.34 5.76
CA PRO A 82 3.60 4.13 5.95
C PRO A 82 2.13 4.49 6.17
N LEU A 83 1.22 3.71 5.58
CA LEU A 83 -0.21 4.04 5.54
C LEU A 83 -0.90 3.77 6.88
N SER A 84 -1.72 4.73 7.30
CA SER A 84 -2.63 4.59 8.44
C SER A 84 -4.07 4.42 7.95
N PHE A 85 -4.86 3.57 8.60
CA PHE A 85 -6.28 3.41 8.32
C PHE A 85 -7.08 4.03 9.46
N ALA A 86 -8.02 4.92 9.16
CA ALA A 86 -8.93 5.45 10.15
C ALA A 86 -10.32 4.85 9.95
N GLY A 87 -10.98 4.50 11.05
CA GLY A 87 -12.39 4.13 11.08
C GLY A 87 -13.13 4.93 12.13
N VAL A 88 -14.29 5.46 11.74
CA VAL A 88 -15.17 6.23 12.61
C VAL A 88 -16.50 5.52 12.71
N ALA A 89 -16.80 4.99 13.89
CA ALA A 89 -18.12 4.45 14.20
C ALA A 89 -18.96 5.58 14.80
N TYR A 90 -20.12 5.87 14.21
CA TYR A 90 -20.98 6.98 14.64
C TYR A 90 -22.45 6.55 14.72
N ARG A 91 -23.24 7.32 15.46
CA ARG A 91 -24.69 7.11 15.48
C ARG A 91 -25.32 7.79 14.26
N SER A 92 -25.92 7.00 13.39
CA SER A 92 -26.69 7.53 12.26
C SER A 92 -28.16 7.75 12.66
N ALA A 93 -28.91 8.49 11.83
CA ALA A 93 -30.35 8.65 12.02
C ALA A 93 -31.13 7.35 11.70
N ASP A 94 -30.55 6.47 10.89
CA ASP A 94 -31.10 5.15 10.62
C ASP A 94 -30.90 4.22 11.83
N GLU A 95 -31.72 3.18 11.98
CA GLU A 95 -31.68 2.23 13.11
C GLU A 95 -30.34 1.47 13.25
N ARG A 96 -29.37 1.68 12.35
CA ARG A 96 -28.07 1.01 12.35
C ARG A 96 -26.92 2.00 12.57
N PRO A 97 -25.90 1.63 13.36
CA PRO A 97 -24.71 2.45 13.53
C PRO A 97 -24.02 2.65 12.18
N GLY A 98 -23.55 3.87 11.94
CA GLY A 98 -22.77 4.23 10.76
C GLY A 98 -21.30 3.89 10.95
N LEU A 99 -20.63 3.56 9.84
CA LEU A 99 -19.19 3.36 9.79
C LEU A 99 -18.63 4.16 8.61
N TRP A 100 -17.66 5.01 8.91
CA TRP A 100 -16.88 5.74 7.93
C TRP A 100 -15.42 5.26 7.97
N LEU A 101 -14.77 5.13 6.82
CA LEU A 101 -13.43 4.56 6.69
C LEU A 101 -12.62 5.39 5.69
N ASP A 102 -11.36 5.68 6.02
CA ASP A 102 -10.44 6.37 5.12
C ASP A 102 -8.98 5.95 5.36
N VAL A 103 -8.11 6.24 4.40
CA VAL A 103 -6.70 5.88 4.38
C VAL A 103 -5.84 7.13 4.26
N TYR A 104 -4.81 7.21 5.10
CA TYR A 104 -3.92 8.36 5.20
C TYR A 104 -2.48 7.95 4.97
N GLU A 105 -1.73 8.82 4.30
CA GLU A 105 -0.28 8.75 4.30
C GLU A 105 0.26 9.28 5.63
N GLY A 106 1.12 8.51 6.29
CA GLY A 106 1.74 8.92 7.55
C GLY A 106 0.81 8.88 8.75
N SER A 107 1.16 9.65 9.79
CA SER A 107 0.37 9.76 11.02
C SER A 107 -0.74 10.80 10.84
N ILE A 108 -1.94 10.48 11.33
CA ILE A 108 -3.09 11.37 11.32
C ILE A 108 -3.64 11.49 12.74
N ALA A 109 -4.13 12.69 13.11
CA ALA A 109 -4.80 12.91 14.38
C ALA A 109 -6.31 12.67 14.27
N GLU A 110 -6.95 12.25 15.36
CA GLU A 110 -8.39 11.96 15.38
C GLU A 110 -9.26 13.15 14.93
N ILE A 111 -8.86 14.38 15.29
CA ILE A 111 -9.60 15.58 14.91
C ILE A 111 -9.56 15.85 13.40
N ASP A 112 -8.45 15.50 12.74
CA ASP A 112 -8.31 15.65 11.29
C ASP A 112 -9.12 14.59 10.54
N VAL A 113 -9.22 13.37 11.10
CA VAL A 113 -10.10 12.30 10.61
C VAL A 113 -11.57 12.76 10.69
N LEU A 114 -11.99 13.32 11.84
CA LEU A 114 -13.35 13.82 12.01
C LEU A 114 -13.66 14.98 11.06
N ARG A 115 -12.68 15.87 10.82
CA ARG A 115 -12.85 16.98 9.87
C ARG A 115 -13.02 16.47 8.44
N ARG A 116 -12.21 15.50 8.00
CA ARG A 116 -12.36 14.83 6.70
C ARG A 116 -13.74 14.19 6.53
N MET A 117 -14.21 13.48 7.55
CA MET A 117 -15.54 12.88 7.55
C MET A 117 -16.65 13.95 7.42
N TYR A 118 -16.52 15.07 8.15
CA TYR A 118 -17.46 16.19 8.05
C TYR A 118 -17.46 16.81 6.65
N ASP A 119 -16.27 17.10 6.10
CA ASP A 119 -16.11 17.68 4.77
C ASP A 119 -16.75 16.77 3.70
N GLU A 120 -16.50 15.45 3.77
CA GLU A 120 -17.12 14.48 2.86
C GLU A 120 -18.65 14.50 2.95
N PHE A 121 -19.21 14.54 4.17
CA PHE A 121 -20.67 14.56 4.31
C PHE A 121 -21.31 15.88 3.87
N CYS A 122 -20.58 16.99 3.95
CA CYS A 122 -20.99 18.24 3.33
C CYS A 122 -20.96 18.15 1.81
N GLU A 123 -19.92 17.54 1.23
CA GLU A 123 -19.77 17.35 -0.22
C GLU A 123 -20.82 16.41 -0.82
N THR A 124 -21.19 15.34 -0.10
CA THR A 124 -22.22 14.40 -0.56
C THR A 124 -23.65 14.90 -0.36
N GLY A 125 -23.84 15.98 0.41
CA GLY A 125 -25.14 16.52 0.77
C GLY A 125 -25.87 15.72 1.86
N ASP A 126 -25.13 14.87 2.60
CA ASP A 126 -25.68 14.10 3.74
C ASP A 126 -25.86 14.97 5.00
N LEU A 127 -25.21 16.13 5.05
CA LEU A 127 -25.40 17.14 6.09
C LEU A 127 -26.08 18.39 5.54
N SER A 128 -26.89 19.02 6.40
CA SER A 128 -27.38 20.37 6.16
C SER A 128 -26.21 21.35 6.08
N GLU A 129 -26.23 22.25 5.10
CA GLU A 129 -25.22 23.31 4.92
C GLU A 129 -25.03 24.20 6.17
N ASP A 130 -26.04 24.25 7.05
CA ASP A 130 -26.03 25.06 8.27
C ASP A 130 -25.40 24.36 9.49
N LEU A 131 -25.03 23.07 9.38
CA LEU A 131 -24.49 22.33 10.52
C LEU A 131 -22.99 22.62 10.68
N SER A 132 -22.58 23.22 11.80
CA SER A 132 -21.16 23.45 12.07
C SER A 132 -20.42 22.16 12.46
N PHE A 133 -19.10 22.15 12.26
CA PHE A 133 -18.23 21.03 12.64
C PHE A 133 -18.33 20.65 14.12
N ASP A 134 -18.36 21.64 15.03
CA ASP A 134 -18.49 21.38 16.48
C ASP A 134 -19.84 20.77 16.86
N GLU A 135 -20.90 21.12 16.11
CA GLU A 135 -22.22 20.55 16.29
C GLU A 135 -22.28 19.13 15.71
N PHE A 136 -21.63 18.91 14.57
CA PHE A 136 -21.45 17.59 13.97
C PHE A 136 -20.76 16.61 14.92
N ILE A 137 -19.61 16.96 15.50
CA ILE A 137 -18.89 16.09 16.44
C ILE A 137 -19.77 15.71 17.63
N ARG A 138 -20.47 16.70 18.21
CA ARG A 138 -21.34 16.47 19.37
C ARG A 138 -22.51 15.55 19.05
N ARG A 139 -23.10 15.65 17.85
CA ARG A 139 -24.24 14.81 17.44
C ARG A 139 -23.83 13.42 16.99
N ALA A 140 -22.72 13.30 16.27
CA ALA A 140 -22.23 12.03 15.73
C ALA A 140 -21.92 11.02 16.85
N ASN A 141 -21.54 11.51 18.04
CA ASN A 141 -21.11 10.69 19.18
C ASN A 141 -20.13 9.59 18.72
N ALA A 142 -19.10 10.05 17.99
CA ALA A 142 -18.23 9.20 17.20
C ALA A 142 -17.15 8.53 18.07
N ASN A 143 -16.85 7.27 17.76
CA ASN A 143 -15.65 6.58 18.21
C ASN A 143 -14.68 6.48 17.04
N VAL A 144 -13.49 7.06 17.20
CA VAL A 144 -12.43 7.05 16.19
C VAL A 144 -11.42 5.97 16.55
N VAL A 145 -11.05 5.15 15.57
CA VAL A 145 -9.95 4.18 15.68
C VAL A 145 -8.99 4.41 14.52
N ILE A 146 -7.72 4.64 14.85
CA ILE A 146 -6.65 4.79 13.86
C ILE A 146 -5.72 3.59 14.01
N LEU A 147 -5.59 2.81 12.93
CA LEU A 147 -4.66 1.70 12.84
C LEU A 147 -3.38 2.19 12.17
N THR A 148 -2.32 2.27 12.96
CA THR A 148 -0.99 2.59 12.46
C THR A 148 -0.40 1.36 11.74
N PRO A 149 0.62 1.55 10.90
CA PRO A 149 1.37 0.46 10.28
C PRO A 149 1.84 -0.62 11.28
N ASP A 150 2.31 -0.20 12.45
CA ASP A 150 2.77 -1.10 13.50
C ASP A 150 1.61 -1.91 14.11
N ASP A 151 0.44 -1.29 14.30
CA ASP A 151 -0.76 -1.97 14.78
C ASP A 151 -1.25 -3.02 13.78
N ILE A 152 -1.23 -2.68 12.49
CA ILE A 152 -1.60 -3.58 11.39
C ILE A 152 -0.64 -4.77 11.36
N GLN A 153 0.67 -4.52 11.41
CA GLN A 153 1.68 -5.58 11.43
C GLN A 153 1.49 -6.50 12.64
N ARG A 154 1.26 -5.93 13.83
CA ARG A 154 1.00 -6.70 15.06
C ARG A 154 -0.25 -7.56 14.93
N HIS A 155 -1.34 -7.02 14.40
CA HIS A 155 -2.58 -7.78 14.16
C HIS A 155 -2.37 -8.94 13.17
N ILE A 156 -1.61 -8.71 12.10
CA ILE A 156 -1.27 -9.76 11.12
C ILE A 156 -0.44 -10.87 11.77
N MET A 157 0.52 -10.52 12.63
CA MET A 157 1.35 -11.50 13.33
C MET A 157 0.52 -12.35 14.31
N ASN A 158 -0.40 -11.73 15.05
CA ASN A 158 -1.23 -12.42 16.04
C ASN A 158 -2.25 -13.38 15.40
N LYS A 159 -2.80 -13.05 14.22
CA LYS A 159 -3.72 -13.95 13.49
C LYS A 159 -3.05 -15.19 12.87
N ARG A 160 -1.72 -15.26 12.87
CA ARG A 160 -0.96 -16.39 12.30
C ARG A 160 -0.52 -17.43 13.34
N ARG A 161 -0.80 -17.18 14.63
CA ARG A 161 -0.64 -18.16 15.71
C ARG A 161 -1.95 -18.90 15.90
#